data_AF-A1BDV1-F1
#
_entry.id   AF-A1BDV1-F1
#
_cell.length_a   1.000
_cell.length_b   1.000
_cell.length_c   1.000
_cell.angle_alpha   90.00
_cell.angle_beta   90.00
_cell.angle_gamma   90.00
#
_symmetry.space_group_name_H-M   'P 1'
#
loop_
_entity.id
_entity.type
_entity.pdbx_description
1 polymer ?
#
loop_
_entity_poly.entity_id
_entity_poly.type
_entity_poly.pdbx_seq_one_letter_code
_entity_poly.pdbx_strand_id
1 'polypeptide(L)'
;MKQLLTDIKRLLMVLLLVNALVMGFSGLVSAAFLHVGDDFGGGKVAYILQRGDAYYIEGKQSGLIAANANMAGLFNWSAANAACEALVENGFSDWHLPGKEDLNRLHGCNCLAGGFPDAEFWSSEQAYQDYAWGQYFGDGYQYYANKSNRYKVRAVRNFQVPVS
;
A
#
# COMPACT_ATOMS: atom_id res chain seq x y z
N MET A 1 51.26 41.95 4.36
CA MET A 1 51.30 40.65 5.07
C MET A 1 50.04 40.39 5.92
N LYS A 2 49.58 41.33 6.76
CA LYS A 2 48.35 41.16 7.58
C LYS A 2 47.07 40.97 6.75
N GLN A 3 46.89 41.73 5.66
CA GLN A 3 45.72 41.62 4.78
C GLN A 3 45.62 40.25 4.08
N LEU A 4 46.75 39.78 3.52
CA LEU A 4 46.85 38.44 2.89
C LEU A 4 46.45 37.32 3.87
N LEU A 5 46.84 37.44 5.14
CA LEU A 5 46.49 36.47 6.18
C LEU A 5 44.99 36.49 6.52
N THR A 6 44.37 37.67 6.52
CA THR A 6 42.93 37.84 6.74
C THR A 6 42.12 37.27 5.57
N ASP A 7 42.58 37.49 4.34
CA ASP A 7 41.91 36.99 3.13
C ASP A 7 42.00 35.46 3.02
N ILE A 8 43.16 34.87 3.36
CA ILE A 8 43.34 33.41 3.43
C ILE A 8 42.42 32.78 4.50
N LYS A 9 42.28 33.41 5.67
CA LYS A 9 41.37 32.92 6.72
C LYS A 9 39.90 32.98 6.28
N ARG A 10 39.49 34.05 5.60
CA ARG A 10 38.13 34.18 5.05
C ARG A 10 37.86 33.11 3.97
N LEU A 11 38.82 32.88 3.07
CA LEU A 11 38.72 31.86 2.03
C LEU A 11 38.64 30.43 2.61
N LEU A 12 39.47 30.12 3.61
CA LEU A 12 39.43 28.83 4.32
C LEU A 12 38.11 28.62 5.07
N MET A 13 37.57 29.67 5.68
CA MET A 13 36.29 29.60 6.39
C MET A 13 35.11 29.38 5.43
N VAL A 14 35.14 30.00 4.24
CA VAL A 14 34.15 29.74 3.18
C VAL A 14 34.27 28.32 2.64
N LEU A 15 35.48 27.80 2.41
CA LEU A 15 35.68 26.40 1.99
C LEU A 15 35.16 25.39 3.02
N LEU A 16 35.34 25.66 4.32
CA LEU A 16 34.82 24.82 5.39
C LEU A 16 33.28 24.85 5.47
N LEU A 17 32.66 26.01 5.25
CA LEU A 17 31.20 26.16 5.26
C LEU A 17 30.53 25.50 4.04
N VAL A 18 31.17 25.52 2.87
CA VAL A 18 30.66 24.82 1.67
C VAL A 18 30.74 23.31 1.84
N ASN A 19 31.82 22.78 2.42
CA ASN A 19 31.93 21.34 2.73
C ASN A 19 30.93 20.89 3.81
N ALA A 20 30.62 21.74 4.79
CA ALA A 20 29.60 21.43 5.80
C ALA A 20 28.17 21.35 5.22
N LEU A 21 27.89 22.03 4.11
CA LEU A 21 26.58 21.97 3.45
C LEU A 21 26.40 20.66 2.64
N VAL A 22 27.49 20.08 2.12
CA VAL A 22 27.47 18.83 1.33
C VAL A 22 27.40 17.59 2.25
N MET A 23 27.86 17.69 3.50
CA MET A 23 27.80 16.59 4.48
C MET A 23 26.43 16.41 5.16
N GLY A 24 25.43 17.24 4.81
CA GLY A 24 24.08 17.19 5.39
C GLY A 24 23.05 16.34 4.65
N PHE A 25 23.40 15.71 3.52
CA PHE A 25 22.46 14.91 2.72
C PHE A 25 22.90 13.46 2.52
N SER A 26 23.51 12.88 3.55
CA SER A 26 23.57 11.43 3.71
C SER A 26 22.73 11.04 4.92
N GLY A 27 21.44 11.42 4.88
CA GLY A 27 20.47 10.62 5.61
C GLY A 27 20.58 9.22 5.02
N LEU A 28 21.28 8.32 5.71
CA LEU A 28 21.01 6.89 5.59
C LEU A 28 19.53 6.76 5.93
N VAL A 29 18.68 6.87 4.92
CA VAL A 29 17.33 6.33 4.99
C VAL A 29 17.58 4.84 5.09
N SER A 30 17.78 4.34 6.31
CA SER A 30 17.35 2.98 6.58
C SER A 30 15.88 2.99 6.20
N ALA A 31 15.54 2.30 5.11
CA ALA A 31 14.16 2.10 4.74
C ALA A 31 13.54 1.39 5.93
N ALA A 32 12.79 2.14 6.76
CA ALA A 32 12.16 1.58 7.93
C ALA A 32 11.32 0.39 7.47
N PHE A 33 11.49 -0.75 8.13
CA PHE A 33 10.69 -1.93 7.84
C PHE A 33 9.22 -1.57 8.06
N LEU A 34 8.40 -1.80 7.06
CA LEU A 34 6.96 -1.54 7.14
C LEU A 34 6.30 -2.59 8.01
N HIS A 35 5.39 -2.16 8.86
CA HIS A 35 4.56 -3.04 9.67
C HIS A 35 3.11 -2.94 9.20
N VAL A 36 2.37 -4.00 9.48
CA VAL A 36 0.93 -4.01 9.24
C VAL A 36 0.28 -2.90 10.07
N GLY A 37 -0.54 -2.06 9.43
CA GLY A 37 -1.17 -0.87 10.01
C GLY A 37 -0.46 0.46 9.71
N ASP A 38 0.75 0.43 9.15
CA ASP A 38 1.48 1.64 8.78
C ASP A 38 0.77 2.41 7.63
N ASP A 39 0.84 3.75 7.67
CA ASP A 39 0.48 4.60 6.54
C ASP A 39 1.57 4.52 5.47
N PHE A 40 1.26 3.92 4.32
CA PHE A 40 2.22 3.77 3.23
C PHE A 40 1.51 3.68 1.88
N GLY A 41 2.11 4.25 0.84
CA GLY A 41 1.59 4.18 -0.53
C GLY A 41 0.14 4.66 -0.68
N GLY A 42 -0.27 5.66 0.09
CA GLY A 42 -1.62 6.24 0.01
C GLY A 42 -2.71 5.45 0.73
N GLY A 43 -2.36 4.44 1.52
CA GLY A 43 -3.31 3.67 2.33
C GLY A 43 -2.65 3.07 3.56
N LYS A 44 -3.24 1.98 4.07
CA LYS A 44 -2.72 1.20 5.19
C LYS A 44 -2.06 -0.08 4.71
N VAL A 45 -0.85 -0.37 5.20
CA VAL A 45 -0.22 -1.69 4.99
C VAL A 45 -1.11 -2.75 5.62
N ALA A 46 -1.75 -3.56 4.79
CA ALA A 46 -2.70 -4.56 5.25
C ALA A 46 -2.07 -5.95 5.39
N TYR A 47 -0.99 -6.22 4.66
CA TYR A 47 -0.29 -7.49 4.76
C TYR A 47 1.16 -7.35 4.29
N ILE A 48 2.08 -8.08 4.95
CA ILE A 48 3.47 -8.26 4.53
C ILE A 48 3.65 -9.71 4.07
N LEU A 49 4.08 -9.92 2.83
CA LEU A 49 4.33 -11.26 2.29
C LEU A 49 5.41 -11.98 3.12
N GLN A 50 5.12 -13.22 3.46
CA GLN A 50 5.98 -14.15 4.19
C GLN A 50 6.58 -15.19 3.25
N ARG A 51 7.65 -15.85 3.71
CA ARG A 51 8.21 -17.00 3.00
C ARG A 51 7.14 -18.08 2.84
N GLY A 52 6.80 -18.41 1.59
CA GLY A 52 5.75 -19.36 1.26
C GLY A 52 4.53 -18.72 0.59
N ASP A 53 4.37 -17.40 0.70
CA ASP A 53 3.39 -16.68 -0.08
C ASP A 53 3.77 -16.65 -1.57
N ALA A 54 2.75 -16.66 -2.42
CA ALA A 54 2.92 -16.31 -3.81
C ALA A 54 3.53 -14.91 -3.93
N TYR A 55 4.47 -14.76 -4.87
CA TYR A 55 5.19 -13.50 -5.15
C TYR A 55 6.10 -13.00 -4.02
N TYR A 56 6.37 -13.79 -2.99
CA TYR A 56 7.42 -13.49 -2.02
C TYR A 56 8.80 -13.45 -2.70
N ILE A 57 9.60 -12.43 -2.39
CA ILE A 57 10.97 -12.28 -2.89
C ILE A 57 11.91 -12.10 -1.71
N GLU A 58 12.92 -12.98 -1.59
CA GLU A 58 13.95 -12.88 -0.56
C GLU A 58 14.76 -11.58 -0.71
N GLY A 59 15.05 -10.92 0.40
CA GLY A 59 15.75 -9.62 0.39
C GLY A 59 14.90 -8.44 -0.06
N LYS A 60 13.57 -8.59 -0.14
CA LYS A 60 12.63 -7.48 -0.32
C LYS A 60 11.47 -7.59 0.65
N GLN A 61 10.88 -6.44 0.98
CA GLN A 61 9.62 -6.38 1.68
C GLN A 61 8.53 -6.01 0.68
N SER A 62 7.58 -6.90 0.48
CA SER A 62 6.44 -6.72 -0.40
C SER A 62 5.15 -7.04 0.32
N GLY A 63 4.03 -6.56 -0.20
CA GLY A 63 2.76 -6.75 0.47
C GLY A 63 1.59 -6.04 -0.17
N LEU A 64 0.52 -5.97 0.59
CA LEU A 64 -0.75 -5.39 0.20
C LEU A 64 -1.00 -4.11 1.01
N ILE A 65 -1.43 -3.06 0.32
CA ILE A 65 -1.96 -1.84 0.91
C ILE A 65 -3.46 -1.81 0.66
N ALA A 66 -4.25 -1.57 1.71
CA ALA A 66 -5.67 -1.28 1.60
C ALA A 66 -5.91 0.23 1.52
N ALA A 67 -6.86 0.64 0.68
CA ALA A 67 -7.36 2.01 0.70
C ALA A 67 -7.93 2.36 2.09
N ASN A 68 -7.87 3.63 2.47
CA ASN A 68 -8.24 4.06 3.82
C ASN A 68 -9.73 3.87 4.14
N ALA A 69 -10.57 3.76 3.12
CA ALA A 69 -12.01 3.60 3.28
C ALA A 69 -12.60 2.68 2.21
N ASN A 70 -13.80 2.16 2.50
CA ASN A 70 -14.63 1.53 1.48
C ASN A 70 -15.11 2.57 0.47
N MET A 71 -15.23 2.16 -0.79
CA MET A 71 -15.89 3.00 -1.79
C MET A 71 -17.36 3.23 -1.41
N ALA A 72 -17.87 4.43 -1.68
CA ALA A 72 -19.23 4.78 -1.36
C ALA A 72 -20.24 3.97 -2.21
N GLY A 73 -21.20 3.33 -1.54
CA GLY A 73 -22.27 2.57 -2.18
C GLY A 73 -22.00 1.07 -2.29
N LEU A 74 -22.81 0.41 -3.12
CA LEU A 74 -22.74 -1.03 -3.40
C LEU A 74 -22.65 -1.25 -4.91
N PHE A 75 -21.75 -2.13 -5.32
CA PHE A 75 -21.35 -2.31 -6.71
C PHE A 75 -21.71 -3.71 -7.17
N ASN A 76 -22.19 -3.84 -8.41
CA ASN A 76 -22.14 -5.13 -9.09
C ASN A 76 -20.69 -5.46 -9.45
N TRP A 77 -20.40 -6.72 -9.78
CA TRP A 77 -19.01 -7.17 -9.92
C TRP A 77 -18.22 -6.44 -11.01
N SER A 78 -18.86 -6.15 -12.15
CA SER A 78 -18.22 -5.39 -13.24
C SER A 78 -17.96 -3.93 -12.83
N ALA A 79 -18.93 -3.29 -12.17
CA ALA A 79 -18.76 -1.94 -11.66
C ALA A 79 -17.71 -1.86 -10.54
N ALA A 80 -17.57 -2.92 -9.72
CA ALA A 80 -16.55 -2.99 -8.68
C ALA A 80 -15.13 -2.99 -9.26
N ASN A 81 -14.87 -3.80 -10.29
CA ASN A 81 -13.59 -3.81 -11.00
C ASN A 81 -13.30 -2.44 -11.63
N ALA A 82 -14.26 -1.92 -12.41
CA ALA A 82 -14.11 -0.63 -13.09
C ALA A 82 -13.90 0.53 -12.10
N ALA A 83 -14.59 0.52 -10.95
CA ALA A 83 -14.46 1.55 -9.94
C ALA A 83 -13.07 1.54 -9.28
N CYS A 84 -12.50 0.36 -8.99
CA CYS A 84 -11.14 0.26 -8.47
C CYS A 84 -10.10 0.66 -9.52
N GLU A 85 -10.23 0.20 -10.77
CA GLU A 85 -9.29 0.52 -11.86
C GLU A 85 -9.26 2.01 -12.20
N ALA A 86 -10.40 2.71 -12.04
CA ALA A 86 -10.50 4.15 -12.26
C ALA A 86 -10.10 4.98 -11.03
N LEU A 87 -9.85 4.35 -9.88
CA LEU A 87 -9.57 5.06 -8.64
C LEU A 87 -8.19 5.74 -8.71
N VAL A 88 -8.19 7.05 -8.53
CA VAL A 88 -6.98 7.83 -8.27
C VAL A 88 -7.10 8.45 -6.88
N GLU A 89 -6.36 7.88 -5.93
CA GLU A 89 -6.41 8.29 -4.52
C GLU A 89 -5.00 8.46 -3.98
N ASN A 90 -4.77 9.55 -3.23
CA ASN A 90 -3.49 9.87 -2.58
C ASN A 90 -2.28 9.87 -3.54
N GLY A 91 -2.50 10.23 -4.80
CA GLY A 91 -1.46 10.31 -5.83
C GLY A 91 -1.18 9.01 -6.58
N PHE A 92 -1.99 7.96 -6.36
CA PHE A 92 -1.79 6.64 -6.95
C PHE A 92 -3.00 6.19 -7.76
N SER A 93 -2.75 5.50 -8.87
CA SER A 93 -3.76 5.08 -9.87
C SER A 93 -3.70 3.59 -10.21
N ASP A 94 -2.90 2.81 -9.48
CA ASP A 94 -2.72 1.37 -9.60
C ASP A 94 -3.54 0.61 -8.54
N TRP A 95 -4.61 1.22 -8.08
CA TRP A 95 -5.61 0.59 -7.24
C TRP A 95 -6.37 -0.47 -8.04
N HIS A 96 -6.69 -1.59 -7.40
CA HIS A 96 -7.45 -2.67 -8.01
C HIS A 96 -8.38 -3.34 -6.99
N LEU A 97 -9.36 -4.07 -7.52
CA LEU A 97 -10.24 -4.89 -6.69
C LEU A 97 -9.41 -6.05 -6.07
N PRO A 98 -9.56 -6.35 -4.78
CA PRO A 98 -8.77 -7.40 -4.13
C PRO A 98 -9.02 -8.77 -4.75
N GLY A 99 -7.99 -9.62 -4.83
CA GLY A 99 -8.17 -11.04 -5.10
C GLY A 99 -8.86 -11.76 -3.94
N LYS A 100 -9.21 -13.04 -4.13
CA LYS A 100 -9.84 -13.88 -3.09
C LYS A 100 -8.89 -14.09 -1.91
N GLU A 101 -7.62 -14.33 -2.19
CA GLU A 101 -6.59 -14.46 -1.15
C GLU A 101 -6.33 -13.12 -0.45
N ASP A 102 -6.38 -12.01 -1.18
CA ASP A 102 -6.25 -10.67 -0.60
C ASP A 102 -7.39 -10.39 0.38
N LEU A 103 -8.64 -10.72 0.05
CA LEU A 103 -9.76 -10.58 0.99
C LEU A 103 -9.53 -11.40 2.26
N ASN A 104 -8.97 -12.60 2.16
CA ASN A 104 -8.68 -13.43 3.32
C ASN A 104 -7.63 -12.77 4.23
N ARG A 105 -6.58 -12.20 3.63
CA ARG A 105 -5.54 -11.43 4.34
C ARG A 105 -6.12 -10.17 5.00
N LEU A 106 -6.98 -9.43 4.29
CA LEU A 106 -7.66 -8.24 4.79
C LEU A 106 -8.57 -8.56 5.98
N HIS A 107 -9.33 -9.67 5.91
CA HIS A 107 -10.19 -10.12 7.00
C HIS A 107 -9.37 -10.44 8.27
N GLY A 108 -8.22 -11.11 8.13
CA GLY A 108 -7.32 -11.38 9.26
C GLY A 108 -6.71 -10.11 9.89
N CYS A 109 -6.65 -9.00 9.13
CA CYS A 109 -6.04 -7.73 9.50
C CYS A 109 -7.07 -6.63 9.82
N ASN A 110 -8.35 -6.98 9.90
CA ASN A 110 -9.50 -6.07 9.83
C ASN A 110 -9.37 -4.78 10.70
N CYS A 111 -8.85 -4.88 11.92
CA CYS A 111 -8.69 -3.71 12.81
C CYS A 111 -7.56 -2.75 12.40
N LEU A 112 -6.49 -3.23 11.76
CA LEU A 112 -5.30 -2.42 11.43
C LEU A 112 -5.41 -1.79 10.03
N ALA A 113 -6.20 -2.40 9.14
CA ALA A 113 -6.41 -1.92 7.76
C ALA A 113 -7.57 -0.92 7.61
N GLY A 114 -7.91 -0.18 8.68
CA GLY A 114 -8.90 0.90 8.65
C GLY A 114 -10.35 0.45 8.85
N GLY A 115 -10.61 -0.72 9.45
CA GLY A 115 -11.93 -1.18 9.87
C GLY A 115 -12.88 -1.52 8.71
N PHE A 116 -13.18 -2.81 8.56
CA PHE A 116 -14.20 -3.33 7.67
C PHE A 116 -15.49 -3.60 8.45
N PRO A 117 -16.66 -3.20 7.92
CA PRO A 117 -17.95 -3.59 8.49
C PRO A 117 -18.23 -5.07 8.24
N ASP A 118 -19.10 -5.63 9.07
CA ASP A 118 -19.71 -6.96 8.87
C ASP A 118 -20.60 -6.92 7.61
N ALA A 119 -19.99 -7.19 6.46
CA ALA A 119 -20.62 -7.06 5.15
C ALA A 119 -19.88 -7.90 4.11
N GLU A 120 -20.53 -8.08 2.97
CA GLU A 120 -20.01 -8.73 1.79
C GLU A 120 -19.06 -7.83 1.00
N PHE A 121 -17.92 -8.38 0.60
CA PHE A 121 -16.94 -7.73 -0.26
C PHE A 121 -16.68 -8.54 -1.52
N TRP A 122 -16.59 -7.86 -2.67
CA TRP A 122 -16.23 -8.50 -3.94
C TRP A 122 -14.74 -8.81 -4.03
N SER A 123 -14.43 -9.98 -4.58
CA SER A 123 -13.10 -10.31 -5.12
C SER A 123 -13.07 -10.06 -6.62
N SER A 124 -11.90 -9.76 -7.18
CA SER A 124 -11.63 -9.69 -8.62
C SER A 124 -11.60 -11.06 -9.30
N GLU A 125 -11.67 -12.15 -8.55
CA GLU A 125 -11.64 -13.50 -9.11
C GLU A 125 -13.02 -13.96 -9.57
N GLN A 126 -13.11 -14.30 -10.86
CA GLN A 126 -14.28 -14.98 -11.43
C GLN A 126 -14.32 -16.44 -10.98
N ALA A 127 -15.49 -16.92 -10.55
CA ALA A 127 -15.72 -18.33 -10.26
C ALA A 127 -16.27 -19.08 -11.50
N TYR A 128 -17.33 -18.53 -12.10
CA TYR A 128 -18.00 -19.06 -13.29
C TYR A 128 -18.46 -17.90 -14.21
N GLN A 129 -19.11 -18.21 -15.33
CA GLN A 129 -19.58 -17.19 -16.29
C GLN A 129 -20.36 -16.05 -15.61
N ASP A 130 -21.36 -16.40 -14.80
CA ASP A 130 -22.25 -15.44 -14.13
C ASP A 130 -21.91 -15.21 -12.65
N TYR A 131 -20.84 -15.82 -12.14
CA TYR A 131 -20.50 -15.81 -10.72
C TYR A 131 -19.07 -15.35 -10.46
N ALA A 132 -18.89 -14.61 -9.38
CA ALA A 132 -17.59 -14.18 -8.88
C ALA A 132 -17.44 -14.46 -7.40
N TRP A 133 -16.20 -14.55 -6.91
CA TRP A 133 -15.92 -14.75 -5.50
C TRP A 133 -16.22 -13.49 -4.69
N GLY A 134 -16.66 -13.70 -3.45
CA GLY A 134 -16.78 -12.68 -2.43
C GLY A 134 -16.48 -13.27 -1.05
N GLN A 135 -16.34 -12.39 -0.06
CA GLN A 135 -16.13 -12.78 1.33
C GLN A 135 -17.02 -11.94 2.23
N TYR A 136 -17.66 -12.61 3.19
CA TYR A 136 -18.39 -11.94 4.26
C TYR A 136 -17.41 -11.65 5.40
N PHE A 137 -17.27 -10.38 5.77
CA PHE A 137 -16.28 -9.94 6.75
C PHE A 137 -16.73 -10.10 8.21
N GLY A 138 -17.98 -10.52 8.45
CA GLY A 138 -18.45 -10.80 9.81
C GLY A 138 -17.95 -12.14 10.38
N ASP A 139 -17.65 -13.12 9.53
CA ASP A 139 -17.13 -14.43 9.94
C ASP A 139 -16.00 -14.98 9.05
N GLY A 140 -15.66 -14.27 7.97
CA GLY A 140 -14.62 -14.65 7.02
C GLY A 140 -15.09 -15.67 5.98
N TYR A 141 -16.37 -16.04 5.91
CA TYR A 141 -16.87 -17.03 4.96
C TYR A 141 -16.70 -16.55 3.51
N GLN A 142 -16.05 -17.38 2.69
CA GLN A 142 -15.87 -17.13 1.25
C GLN A 142 -16.87 -17.93 0.43
N TYR A 143 -17.49 -17.26 -0.54
CA TYR A 143 -18.54 -17.80 -1.39
C TYR A 143 -18.45 -17.24 -2.81
N TYR A 144 -19.15 -17.86 -3.75
CA TYR A 144 -19.39 -17.27 -5.06
C TYR A 144 -20.81 -16.74 -5.12
N ALA A 145 -20.99 -15.59 -5.76
CA ALA A 145 -22.28 -14.93 -5.90
C ALA A 145 -22.50 -14.44 -7.33
N ASN A 146 -23.76 -14.28 -7.69
CA ASN A 146 -24.14 -13.77 -9.00
C ASN A 146 -23.55 -12.37 -9.21
N LYS A 147 -22.91 -12.13 -10.35
CA LYS A 147 -22.21 -10.87 -10.67
C LYS A 147 -23.14 -9.64 -10.67
N SER A 148 -24.45 -9.84 -10.75
CA SER A 148 -25.47 -8.78 -10.64
C SER A 148 -25.76 -8.36 -9.19
N ASN A 149 -25.39 -9.16 -8.18
CA ASN A 149 -25.53 -8.78 -6.78
C ASN A 149 -24.69 -7.54 -6.46
N ARG A 150 -25.05 -6.80 -5.41
CA ARG A 150 -24.39 -5.53 -5.07
C ARG A 150 -23.72 -5.62 -3.70
N TYR A 151 -22.39 -5.55 -3.67
CA TYR A 151 -21.59 -5.68 -2.46
C TYR A 151 -20.60 -4.51 -2.30
N LYS A 152 -19.94 -4.47 -1.13
CA LYS A 152 -18.94 -3.44 -0.83
C LYS A 152 -17.62 -3.71 -1.55
N VAL A 153 -16.82 -2.66 -1.64
CA VAL A 153 -15.52 -2.65 -2.28
C VAL A 153 -14.56 -1.85 -1.41
N ARG A 154 -13.38 -2.41 -1.13
CA ARG A 154 -12.21 -1.67 -0.66
C ARG A 154 -11.07 -1.96 -1.62
N ALA A 155 -10.62 -0.94 -2.34
CA ALA A 155 -9.53 -1.09 -3.27
C ALA A 155 -8.23 -1.42 -2.53
N VAL A 156 -7.38 -2.18 -3.18
CA VAL A 156 -6.04 -2.52 -2.71
C VAL A 156 -5.01 -2.23 -3.77
N ARG A 157 -3.76 -2.23 -3.38
CA ARG A 157 -2.61 -2.19 -4.29
C ARG A 157 -1.43 -2.91 -3.70
N ASN A 158 -0.53 -3.34 -4.56
CA ASN A 158 0.68 -4.03 -4.15
C ASN A 158 1.84 -3.04 -3.94
N PHE A 159 2.76 -3.38 -3.05
CA PHE A 159 4.02 -2.67 -2.92
C PHE A 159 5.20 -3.62 -2.83
N GLN A 160 6.38 -3.07 -3.10
CA GLN A 160 7.65 -3.73 -2.92
C GLN A 160 8.72 -2.68 -2.63
N VAL A 161 9.45 -2.85 -1.54
CA VAL A 161 10.58 -2.02 -1.14
C VAL A 161 11.81 -2.89 -0.83
N PRO A 162 13.04 -2.40 -1.08
CA PRO A 162 14.25 -3.08 -0.63
C PRO A 162 14.27 -3.16 0.90
N VAL A 163 14.73 -4.28 1.46
CA VAL A 163 15.13 -4.32 2.89
C VAL A 163 16.62 -4.01 2.97
N SER A 164 16.99 -3.04 3.82
CA SER A 164 18.37 -2.65 4.09
C SER A 164 19.03 -3.55 5.12
#